data_AF-A0A645J6I5-F1
#
_entry.id   AF-A0A645J6I5-F1
#
_cell.length_a   1.000
_cell.length_b   1.000
_cell.length_c   1.000
_cell.angle_alpha   90.00
_cell.angle_beta   90.00
_cell.angle_gamma   90.00
#
_symmetry.space_group_name_H-M   'P 1'
#
loop_
_entity.id
_entity.type
_entity.pdbx_description
1 polymer ?
#
loop_
_entity_poly.entity_id
_entity_poly.type
_entity_poly.pdbx_seq_one_letter_code
_entity_poly.pdbx_strand_id
1 'polypeptide(L)'
;MIEQPLSPCPCYTLGEGEYVLFYHNHDGHFGPWARHSSEVRRPIYLAFGKFDPEGRQPIRFSAPVSWIDSDNVKVNHRCDLALYSSFEYVDGKPVLFFPDRKHFLVGKKIDRELQKNAVFPE
;
A
#
# COMPACT_ATOMS: atom_id res chain seq x y z
N MET A 1 2.15 -11.79 -11.26
CA MET A 1 2.54 -11.85 -9.83
C MET A 1 2.91 -10.43 -9.45
N ILE A 2 2.41 -9.90 -8.32
CA ILE A 2 2.77 -8.55 -7.88
C ILE A 2 4.13 -8.63 -7.19
N GLU A 3 5.06 -7.76 -7.60
CA GLU A 3 6.39 -7.70 -7.01
C GLU A 3 6.40 -6.83 -5.75
N GLN A 4 7.12 -7.30 -4.73
CA GLN A 4 7.21 -6.68 -3.43
C GLN A 4 8.60 -6.95 -2.84
N PRO A 5 9.33 -5.93 -2.34
CA PRO A 5 10.58 -6.14 -1.63
C PRO A 5 10.32 -6.81 -0.26
N LEU A 6 11.37 -7.04 0.52
CA LEU A 6 11.23 -7.58 1.88
C LEU A 6 10.55 -6.56 2.83
N SER A 7 9.23 -6.51 2.81
CA SER A 7 8.34 -5.63 3.56
C SER A 7 6.94 -6.26 3.63
N PRO A 8 6.17 -6.06 4.72
CA PRO A 8 4.78 -6.51 4.76
C PRO A 8 3.96 -5.95 3.59
N CYS A 9 2.92 -6.67 3.17
CA CYS A 9 1.96 -6.27 2.12
C CYS A 9 0.51 -6.47 2.62
N PRO A 10 0.06 -5.65 3.57
CA PRO A 10 -1.21 -5.86 4.25
C PRO A 10 -2.40 -5.59 3.32
N CYS A 11 -3.47 -6.36 3.54
CA CYS A 11 -4.74 -6.25 2.84
C CYS A 11 -5.87 -6.13 3.89
N TYR A 12 -6.76 -5.16 3.71
CA TYR A 12 -7.88 -4.89 4.63
C TYR A 12 -9.21 -4.79 3.87
N THR A 13 -10.32 -4.94 4.59
CA THR A 13 -11.66 -4.71 4.05
C THR A 13 -12.03 -3.23 4.10
N LEU A 14 -12.65 -2.74 3.02
CA LEU A 14 -13.26 -1.41 2.92
C LEU A 14 -14.79 -1.43 3.11
N GLY A 15 -15.36 -2.62 3.28
CA GLY A 15 -16.79 -2.87 3.24
C GLY A 15 -17.07 -4.27 2.69
N GLU A 16 -18.35 -4.61 2.58
CA GLU A 16 -18.78 -5.90 2.05
C GLU A 16 -18.28 -6.10 0.61
N GLY A 17 -17.45 -7.13 0.42
CA GLY A 17 -16.86 -7.46 -0.88
C GLY A 17 -15.81 -6.46 -1.39
N GLU A 18 -15.48 -5.42 -0.63
CA GLU A 18 -14.49 -4.41 -1.01
C GLU A 18 -13.22 -4.54 -0.17
N TYR A 19 -12.07 -4.47 -0.83
CA TYR A 19 -10.75 -4.63 -0.20
C TYR A 19 -9.78 -3.56 -0.66
N VAL A 20 -8.69 -3.39 0.09
CA VAL A 20 -7.53 -2.58 -0.31
C VAL A 20 -6.25 -3.31 0.06
N LEU A 21 -5.35 -3.45 -0.90
CA LEU A 21 -4.01 -4.02 -0.75
C LEU A 21 -2.98 -2.89 -0.77
N PHE A 22 -2.02 -2.92 0.15
CA PHE A 22 -0.88 -2.00 0.18
C PHE A 22 0.42 -2.74 -0.11
N TYR A 23 1.25 -2.17 -0.97
CA TYR A 23 2.49 -2.77 -1.43
C TYR A 23 3.41 -1.69 -2.04
N HIS A 24 4.56 -2.07 -2.59
CA HIS A 24 5.58 -1.13 -3.09
C HIS A 24 5.77 -1.21 -4.61
N ASN A 25 5.20 -2.23 -5.25
CA ASN A 25 5.09 -2.37 -6.70
C ASN A 25 6.46 -2.40 -7.43
N HIS A 26 7.42 -3.11 -6.83
CA HIS A 26 8.73 -3.41 -7.44
C HIS A 26 9.38 -4.61 -6.72
N ASP A 27 10.31 -5.30 -7.36
CA ASP A 27 11.03 -6.48 -6.84
C ASP A 27 12.06 -6.18 -5.74
N GLY A 28 12.37 -4.90 -5.54
CA GLY A 28 13.36 -4.43 -4.58
C GLY A 28 14.62 -3.87 -5.24
N HIS A 29 14.66 -3.77 -6.56
CA HIS A 29 15.55 -2.87 -7.27
C HIS A 29 14.83 -1.55 -7.49
N PHE A 30 15.22 -0.53 -6.74
CA PHE A 30 14.61 0.79 -6.83
C PHE A 30 15.71 1.84 -6.80
N GLY A 31 15.87 2.58 -7.91
CA GLY A 31 16.98 3.52 -8.06
C GLY A 31 18.34 2.85 -7.81
N PRO A 32 19.20 3.39 -6.91
CA PRO A 32 20.51 2.84 -6.59
C PRO A 32 20.47 1.69 -5.55
N TRP A 33 19.30 1.31 -5.04
CA TRP A 33 19.16 0.38 -3.92
C TRP A 33 18.75 -1.02 -4.37
N ALA A 34 19.23 -2.02 -3.63
CA ALA A 34 18.99 -3.44 -3.88
C ALA A 34 17.95 -4.05 -2.93
N ARG A 35 17.52 -5.29 -3.22
CA ARG A 35 16.33 -5.95 -2.63
C ARG A 35 16.19 -5.97 -1.11
N HIS A 36 17.30 -5.86 -0.38
CA HIS A 36 17.33 -5.92 1.09
C HIS A 36 17.52 -4.55 1.76
N SER A 37 17.66 -3.49 0.97
CA SER A 37 17.81 -2.13 1.50
C SER A 37 16.51 -1.68 2.18
N SER A 38 16.61 -0.90 3.23
CA SER A 38 15.41 -0.28 3.83
C SER A 38 14.77 0.75 2.89
N GLU A 39 15.60 1.38 2.06
CA GLU A 39 15.27 2.44 1.11
C GLU A 39 14.42 1.97 -0.05
N VAL A 40 14.31 0.64 -0.26
CA VAL A 40 13.38 0.07 -1.24
C VAL A 40 12.00 -0.14 -0.64
N ARG A 41 11.78 0.19 0.63
CA ARG A 41 10.44 0.11 1.24
C ARG A 41 9.61 1.37 0.96
N ARG A 42 9.62 1.82 -0.30
CA ARG A 42 8.99 3.04 -0.81
C ARG A 42 8.99 2.98 -2.35
N PRO A 43 8.02 3.61 -3.02
CA PRO A 43 6.80 4.22 -2.46
C PRO A 43 5.81 3.17 -1.96
N ILE A 44 4.74 3.60 -1.28
CA ILE A 44 3.54 2.80 -1.05
C ILE A 44 2.55 3.05 -2.19
N TYR A 45 2.20 1.96 -2.88
CA TYR A 45 1.04 1.86 -3.75
C TYR A 45 -0.13 1.22 -3.01
N LEU A 46 -1.33 1.49 -3.50
CA LEU A 46 -2.52 0.73 -3.16
C LEU A 46 -3.18 0.13 -4.40
N ALA A 47 -3.88 -0.99 -4.24
CA ALA A 47 -4.77 -1.55 -5.24
C ALA A 47 -6.11 -1.90 -4.57
N PHE A 48 -7.22 -1.53 -5.21
CA PHE A 48 -8.56 -1.81 -4.71
C PHE A 48 -9.01 -3.19 -5.17
N GLY A 49 -9.56 -3.98 -4.25
CA GLY A 49 -10.03 -5.33 -4.52
C GLY A 49 -11.55 -5.40 -4.54
N LYS A 50 -12.10 -6.21 -5.43
CA LYS A 50 -13.50 -6.62 -5.43
C LYS A 50 -13.58 -8.14 -5.28
N PHE A 51 -14.46 -8.61 -4.40
CA PHE A 51 -14.76 -10.03 -4.30
C PHE A 51 -15.32 -10.53 -5.62
N ASP A 52 -14.78 -11.64 -6.10
CA ASP A 52 -15.19 -12.31 -7.33
C ASP A 52 -15.33 -13.82 -7.03
N PRO A 53 -16.53 -14.32 -6.72
CA PRO A 53 -16.74 -15.70 -6.31
C PRO A 53 -16.44 -16.71 -7.44
N GLU A 54 -16.57 -16.27 -8.69
CA GLU A 54 -16.31 -17.10 -9.87
C GLU A 54 -14.85 -16.96 -10.36
N GLY A 55 -14.10 -16.01 -9.79
CA GLY A 55 -12.72 -15.73 -10.14
C GLY A 55 -11.75 -16.80 -9.69
N ARG A 56 -10.69 -17.05 -10.48
CA ARG A 56 -9.58 -17.95 -10.10
C ARG A 56 -8.93 -17.55 -8.77
N GLN A 57 -8.88 -16.25 -8.49
CA GLN A 57 -8.56 -15.71 -7.18
C GLN A 57 -9.81 -14.99 -6.65
N PRO A 58 -10.15 -15.15 -5.37
CA PRO A 58 -11.42 -14.66 -4.81
C PRO A 58 -11.50 -13.13 -4.74
N ILE A 59 -10.38 -12.43 -4.95
CA ILE A 59 -10.33 -10.97 -5.00
C ILE A 59 -9.65 -10.56 -6.29
N ARG A 60 -10.36 -9.79 -7.12
CA ARG A 60 -9.79 -9.14 -8.29
C ARG A 60 -9.31 -7.73 -7.91
N PHE A 61 -8.02 -7.46 -8.09
CA PHE A 61 -7.43 -6.17 -7.77
C PHE A 61 -7.38 -5.24 -8.99
N SER A 62 -7.52 -3.94 -8.73
CA SER A 62 -7.29 -2.88 -9.70
C SER A 62 -5.82 -2.78 -10.09
N ALA A 63 -5.54 -1.98 -11.13
CA ALA A 63 -4.21 -1.46 -11.39
C ALA A 63 -3.67 -0.68 -10.16
N PRO A 64 -2.32 -0.62 -9.98
CA PRO A 64 -1.68 0.14 -8.92
C PRO A 64 -2.06 1.61 -8.95
N VAL A 65 -2.32 2.18 -7.77
CA VAL A 65 -2.47 3.62 -7.56
C VAL A 65 -1.30 4.08 -6.68
N SER A 66 -0.45 4.98 -7.21
CA SER A 66 0.63 5.61 -6.43
C SER A 66 0.01 6.47 -5.33
N TRP A 67 0.47 6.33 -4.09
CA TRP A 67 -0.24 6.94 -2.96
C TRP A 67 0.63 7.66 -1.94
N ILE A 68 1.72 7.06 -1.46
CA ILE A 68 2.60 7.68 -0.47
C ILE A 68 4.03 7.48 -0.92
N ASP A 69 4.79 8.57 -0.99
CA ASP A 69 6.22 8.47 -1.10
C ASP A 69 6.90 9.35 -0.06
N SER A 70 8.09 8.94 0.37
CA SER A 70 8.94 9.75 1.25
C SER A 70 9.90 10.65 0.47
N ASP A 71 9.85 10.64 -0.86
CA ASP A 71 10.78 11.31 -1.80
C ASP A 71 12.28 11.17 -1.42
N ASN A 72 12.63 10.03 -0.80
CA ASN A 72 13.94 9.73 -0.25
C ASN A 72 14.40 10.74 0.85
N VAL A 73 13.49 11.53 1.39
CA VAL A 73 13.74 12.46 2.50
C VAL A 73 13.98 11.66 3.76
N LYS A 74 15.19 11.79 4.31
CA LYS A 74 15.63 11.02 5.47
C LYS A 74 15.29 11.70 6.79
N VAL A 75 14.82 10.91 7.76
CA VAL A 75 14.73 11.26 9.18
C VAL A 75 15.44 10.15 9.95
N ASN A 76 16.37 10.51 10.85
CA ASN A 76 17.21 9.55 11.58
C ASN A 76 17.79 8.46 10.67
N HIS A 77 18.39 8.88 9.55
CA HIS A 77 19.01 8.02 8.53
C HIS A 77 18.06 7.07 7.78
N ARG A 78 16.73 7.20 7.95
CA ARG A 78 15.74 6.35 7.31
C ARG A 78 14.81 7.12 6.38
N CYS A 79 14.45 6.49 5.26
CA CYS A 79 13.41 6.94 4.33
C CYS A 79 12.34 5.86 4.08
N ASP A 80 12.38 4.75 4.83
CA ASP A 80 11.50 3.60 4.64
C ASP A 80 10.05 3.86 5.07
N LEU A 81 9.11 3.29 4.33
CA LEU A 81 7.67 3.27 4.60
C LEU A 81 7.21 1.82 4.80
N ALA A 82 7.83 1.12 5.75
CA ALA A 82 7.54 -0.28 6.02
C ALA A 82 6.09 -0.47 6.52
N LEU A 83 5.34 -1.38 5.90
CA LEU A 83 3.90 -1.57 6.15
C LEU A 83 3.58 -2.46 7.36
N TYR A 84 4.23 -2.22 8.50
CA TYR A 84 3.74 -2.73 9.80
C TYR A 84 2.55 -1.88 10.24
N SER A 85 1.45 -1.98 9.51
CA SER A 85 0.31 -1.09 9.62
C SER A 85 -0.84 -1.66 10.44
N SER A 86 -1.69 -0.74 10.90
CA SER A 86 -3.06 -1.04 11.29
C SER A 86 -4.03 -0.21 10.44
N PHE A 87 -5.30 -0.59 10.45
CA PHE A 87 -6.33 0.00 9.63
C PHE A 87 -7.58 0.20 10.48
N GLU A 88 -8.18 1.39 10.40
CA GLU A 88 -9.36 1.74 11.18
C GLU A 88 -10.23 2.76 10.44
N TYR A 89 -11.50 2.85 10.82
CA TYR A 89 -12.37 3.94 10.38
C TYR A 89 -12.35 5.08 11.39
N VAL A 90 -11.86 6.25 10.97
CA VAL A 90 -11.86 7.48 11.78
C VAL A 90 -12.83 8.47 11.16
N ASP A 91 -13.86 8.87 11.90
CA ASP A 91 -14.95 9.74 11.42
C ASP A 91 -15.58 9.24 10.11
N GLY A 92 -15.83 7.93 10.03
CA GLY A 92 -16.41 7.28 8.85
C GLY A 92 -15.47 7.18 7.64
N LYS A 93 -14.20 7.56 7.78
CA LYS A 93 -13.20 7.50 6.70
C LYS A 93 -12.19 6.38 6.96
N PRO A 94 -11.87 5.54 5.96
CA PRO A 94 -10.84 4.54 6.10
C PRO A 94 -9.46 5.20 6.26
N VAL A 95 -8.69 4.79 7.27
CA VAL A 95 -7.37 5.32 7.59
C VAL A 95 -6.37 4.18 7.72
N LEU A 96 -5.26 4.28 6.99
CA LEU A 96 -4.08 3.44 7.23
C LEU A 96 -3.18 4.13 8.23
N PHE A 97 -2.86 3.44 9.33
CA PHE A 97 -1.83 3.86 10.27
C PHE A 97 -0.55 3.08 10.00
N PHE A 98 0.58 3.76 9.81
CA PHE A 98 1.85 3.11 9.49
C PHE A 98 3.05 3.87 10.06
N PRO A 99 4.18 3.18 10.32
CA PRO A 99 5.40 3.82 10.76
C PRO A 99 6.11 4.55 9.60
N ASP A 100 6.05 5.87 9.58
CA ASP A 100 6.84 6.69 8.65
C ASP A 100 8.29 6.79 9.15
N ARG A 101 9.22 6.24 8.37
CA ARG A 101 10.66 6.16 8.68
C ARG A 101 10.96 5.49 10.01
N LYS A 102 9.96 4.73 10.51
CA LYS A 102 9.92 4.16 11.86
C LYS A 102 10.31 5.19 12.93
N HIS A 103 9.89 6.43 12.72
CA HIS A 103 10.11 7.55 13.63
C HIS A 103 8.77 8.14 14.07
N PHE A 104 7.83 8.30 13.12
CA PHE A 104 6.47 8.74 13.39
C PHE A 104 5.49 7.59 13.18
N LEU A 105 4.43 7.54 13.97
CA LEU A 105 3.21 6.81 13.63
C LEU A 105 2.24 7.81 12.98
N VAL A 106 1.94 7.61 11.71
CA VAL A 106 1.07 8.52 10.94
C VAL A 106 -0.18 7.80 10.46
N GLY A 107 -1.31 8.51 10.45
CA GLY A 107 -2.57 8.04 9.86
C GLY A 107 -2.87 8.77 8.56
N LYS A 108 -2.97 8.06 7.44
CA LYS A 108 -3.37 8.64 6.15
C LYS A 108 -4.76 8.15 5.76
N LYS A 109 -5.68 9.11 5.56
CA LYS A 109 -7.03 8.85 5.04
C LYS A 109 -6.94 8.36 3.61
N ILE A 110 -7.68 7.30 3.28
CA ILE A 110 -7.82 6.82 1.91
C ILE A 110 -9.00 7.57 1.30
N ASP A 111 -8.71 8.30 0.23
CA ASP A 111 -9.73 9.03 -0.50
C ASP A 111 -10.59 8.06 -1.31
N ARG A 112 -11.91 8.11 -1.11
CA ARG A 112 -12.87 7.28 -1.84
C ARG A 112 -12.92 7.64 -3.33
N GLU A 113 -12.49 8.82 -3.73
CA GLU A 113 -12.34 9.15 -5.15
C GLU A 113 -11.23 8.33 -5.83
N LEU A 114 -10.17 7.95 -5.09
CA LEU A 114 -9.17 7.01 -5.62
C LEU A 114 -9.79 5.64 -5.92
N GLN A 115 -10.71 5.19 -5.06
CA GLN A 115 -11.43 3.92 -5.25
C GLN A 115 -12.35 3.97 -6.45
N LYS A 116 -13.11 5.06 -6.61
CA LYS A 116 -14.03 5.24 -7.76
C LYS A 116 -13.28 5.27 -9.09
N ASN A 117 -12.09 5.88 -9.12
CA ASN A 117 -11.28 6.01 -10.32
C ASN A 117 -10.35 4.81 -10.56
N ALA A 118 -10.43 3.76 -9.73
CA ALA A 118 -9.58 2.59 -9.87
C ALA A 118 -9.93 1.80 -11.14
N VAL A 119 -8.92 1.54 -11.97
CA VAL A 119 -9.06 0.77 -13.21
C VAL A 119 -8.87 -0.71 -12.92
N PHE A 120 -9.87 -1.54 -13.22
CA PHE A 120 -9.75 -2.99 -13.09
C PHE A 120 -9.36 -3.59 -14.45
N PRO A 121 -8.33 -4.45 -14.50
CA PRO A 121 -8.01 -5.18 -15.73
C PRO A 121 -9.18 -6.08 -16.13
N GLU A 122 -9.37 -6.25 -17.44
CA GLU A 122 -10.32 -7.20 -18.03
C GLU A 122 -9.97 -8.65 -17.69
#